data_AF-A0A929IMS8-F1
#
_entry.id   AF-A0A929IMS8-F1
#
_cell.length_a   1.000
_cell.length_b   1.000
_cell.length_c   1.000
_cell.angle_alpha   90.00
_cell.angle_beta   90.00
_cell.angle_gamma   90.00
#
_symmetry.space_group_name_H-M   'P 1'
#
loop_
_entity.id
_entity.type
_entity.pdbx_description
1 polymer ?
#
loop_
_entity_poly.entity_id
_entity_poly.type
_entity_poly.pdbx_seq_one_letter_code
_entity_poly.pdbx_strand_id
1 'polypeptide(L)'
;MGKFRTPSLRYLIYTAPYMHNGAFFDLTEVVEFYNEGGGENEFAANKTKLLKPLNLSDEEIEDLVAFIESLSGPEIKMQTPKLPPTAPLQ
;
A
#
# COMPACT_ATOMS: atom_id res chain seq x y z
N MET A 1 19.59 -3.44 -7.93
CA MET A 1 18.99 -2.40 -7.03
C MET A 1 17.49 -2.33 -7.33
N GLY A 2 16.65 -1.75 -6.46
CA GLY A 2 15.19 -1.70 -6.66
C GLY A 2 14.36 -2.83 -6.03
N LYS A 3 14.86 -3.50 -4.99
CA LYS A 3 14.11 -4.52 -4.24
C LYS A 3 13.42 -3.87 -3.04
N PHE A 4 12.15 -4.17 -2.84
CA PHE A 4 11.37 -3.69 -1.70
C PHE A 4 10.92 -4.87 -0.84
N ARG A 5 10.75 -4.63 0.46
CA ARG A 5 10.09 -5.59 1.34
C ARG A 5 8.60 -5.59 1.03
N THR A 6 8.01 -6.77 0.88
CA THR A 6 6.54 -6.91 0.77
C THR A 6 5.88 -6.38 2.06
N PRO A 7 5.06 -5.33 1.98
CA PRO A 7 4.37 -4.79 3.16
C PRO A 7 3.22 -5.71 3.60
N SER A 8 2.75 -5.50 4.83
CA SER A 8 1.51 -6.11 5.32
C SER A 8 0.29 -5.43 4.69
N LEU A 9 -0.80 -6.17 4.49
CA LEU A 9 -2.09 -5.64 4.02
C LEU A 9 -3.11 -5.41 5.14
N ARG A 10 -2.73 -5.61 6.41
CA ARG A 10 -3.64 -5.44 7.54
C ARG A 10 -3.83 -3.94 7.86
N TYR A 11 -5.08 -3.51 8.08
CA TYR A 11 -5.44 -2.10 8.35
C TYR A 11 -5.06 -1.12 7.22
N LEU A 12 -4.96 -1.62 5.98
CA LEU A 12 -4.48 -0.88 4.81
C LEU A 12 -5.34 0.35 4.47
N ILE A 13 -6.64 0.34 4.78
CA ILE A 13 -7.54 1.47 4.44
C ILE A 13 -7.16 2.80 5.12
N TYR A 14 -6.31 2.75 6.16
CA TYR A 14 -5.86 3.94 6.90
C TYR A 14 -4.43 4.38 6.55
N THR A 15 -3.80 3.76 5.56
CA THR A 15 -2.36 3.96 5.27
C THR A 15 -2.09 4.61 3.92
N ALA A 16 -3.09 5.23 3.29
CA ALA A 16 -2.85 6.04 2.11
C ALA A 16 -1.88 7.21 2.45
N PRO A 17 -1.01 7.62 1.51
CA PRO A 17 -0.85 7.09 0.16
C PRO A 17 -0.08 5.76 0.11
N TYR A 18 -0.35 4.96 -0.92
CA TYR A 18 0.16 3.60 -1.11
C TYR A 18 1.48 3.56 -1.90
N MET A 19 2.09 2.36 -1.93
CA MET A 19 3.43 2.09 -2.48
C MET A 19 4.56 2.66 -1.63
N HIS A 20 5.80 2.29 -1.95
CA HIS A 20 6.99 2.70 -1.19
C HIS A 20 7.29 4.21 -1.27
N ASN A 21 6.72 4.89 -2.25
CA ASN A 21 6.92 6.30 -2.54
C ASN A 21 5.63 7.13 -2.44
N GLY A 22 4.51 6.53 -2.02
CA GLY A 22 3.22 7.24 -1.91
C GLY A 22 2.62 7.64 -3.26
N ALA A 23 2.83 6.84 -4.32
CA ALA A 23 2.42 7.21 -5.68
C ALA A 23 0.90 7.16 -5.91
N PHE A 24 0.17 6.35 -5.14
CA PHE A 24 -1.27 6.11 -5.33
C PHE A 24 -2.05 6.52 -4.09
N PHE A 25 -3.23 7.10 -4.28
CA PHE A 25 -4.12 7.49 -3.18
C PHE A 25 -5.27 6.51 -3.02
N ASP A 26 -5.55 5.70 -4.04
CA ASP A 26 -6.61 4.68 -4.05
C ASP A 26 -6.02 3.27 -4.14
N LEU A 27 -6.69 2.29 -3.53
CA LEU A 27 -6.33 0.87 -3.66
C LEU A 27 -6.62 0.34 -5.06
N THR A 28 -7.60 0.90 -5.73
CA THR A 28 -7.94 0.56 -7.12
C THR A 28 -6.75 0.84 -8.03
N GLU A 29 -6.11 2.02 -7.89
CA GLU A 29 -4.89 2.37 -8.66
C GLU A 29 -3.75 1.36 -8.41
N VAL A 30 -3.62 0.86 -7.17
CA VAL A 30 -2.62 -0.16 -6.83
C VAL A 30 -2.93 -1.48 -7.54
N VAL A 31 -4.19 -1.92 -7.50
CA VAL A 31 -4.62 -3.17 -8.15
C VAL A 31 -4.46 -3.09 -9.66
N GLU A 32 -4.90 -1.99 -10.28
CA GLU A 32 -4.73 -1.72 -11.71
C GLU A 32 -3.26 -1.73 -12.12
N PHE A 33 -2.39 -1.08 -11.35
CA PHE A 33 -0.95 -1.08 -11.59
C PHE A 33 -0.38 -2.51 -11.64
N TYR A 34 -0.82 -3.40 -10.74
CA TYR A 34 -0.42 -4.80 -10.77
C TYR A 34 -1.11 -5.60 -11.89
N ASN A 35 -2.35 -5.26 -12.23
CA ASN A 35 -3.09 -5.85 -13.35
C ASN A 35 -2.40 -5.59 -14.69
N GLU A 36 -1.78 -4.43 -14.85
CA GLU A 36 -0.95 -4.06 -16.01
C GLU A 36 0.47 -4.68 -15.98
N GLY A 37 0.83 -5.40 -14.92
CA GLY A 37 2.14 -6.03 -14.78
C GLY A 37 3.20 -5.16 -14.10
N GLY A 38 2.81 -4.16 -13.32
CA GLY A 38 3.68 -3.42 -12.41
C GLY A 38 4.51 -2.32 -13.06
N GLY A 39 3.95 -1.67 -14.08
CA GLY A 39 4.52 -0.51 -14.77
C GLY A 39 5.80 -0.77 -15.56
N GLU A 40 6.17 0.22 -16.39
CA GLU A 40 7.43 0.26 -17.12
C GLU A 40 8.16 1.57 -16.84
N ASN A 41 9.45 1.48 -16.51
CA ASN A 41 10.33 2.62 -16.32
C ASN A 41 11.79 2.21 -16.57
N GLU A 42 12.73 3.15 -16.40
CA GLU A 42 14.18 2.93 -16.56
C GLU A 42 14.76 1.83 -15.65
N PHE A 43 14.03 1.42 -14.60
CA PHE A 43 14.42 0.34 -13.68
C PHE A 43 13.74 -1.00 -13.97
N ALA A 44 12.88 -1.09 -15.00
CA ALA A 44 12.12 -2.29 -15.32
C ALA A 44 12.99 -3.54 -15.57
N ALA A 45 14.26 -3.36 -15.95
CA ALA A 45 15.23 -4.44 -16.08
C ALA A 45 15.48 -5.21 -14.76
N ASN A 46 15.23 -4.59 -13.59
CA ASN A 46 15.34 -5.23 -12.28
C ASN A 46 14.02 -5.87 -11.80
N LYS A 47 12.93 -5.75 -12.57
CA LYS A 47 11.60 -6.29 -12.23
C LYS A 47 11.60 -7.82 -12.25
N THR A 48 10.85 -8.43 -11.34
CA THR A 48 10.68 -9.89 -11.36
C THR A 48 9.89 -10.32 -12.59
N LYS A 49 10.26 -11.46 -13.20
CA LYS A 49 9.54 -12.06 -14.34
C LYS A 49 8.11 -12.51 -14.00
N LEU A 50 7.77 -12.54 -12.71
CA LEU A 50 6.43 -12.86 -12.24
C LEU A 50 5.44 -11.71 -12.44
N LEU A 51 5.92 -10.46 -12.53
CA LEU A 51 5.08 -9.30 -12.80
C LEU A 51 4.81 -9.24 -14.30
N LYS A 52 3.61 -9.67 -14.66
CA LYS A 52 3.07 -9.71 -16.02
C LYS A 52 1.59 -9.30 -15.93
N PRO A 53 0.98 -8.84 -17.04
CA PRO A 53 -0.43 -8.51 -17.04
C PRO A 53 -1.28 -9.67 -16.53
N LEU A 54 -2.21 -9.37 -15.63
CA LEU A 54 -3.11 -10.37 -15.03
C LEU A 54 -4.38 -10.52 -15.87
N ASN A 55 -4.77 -9.46 -16.60
CA ASN A 55 -5.98 -9.37 -17.41
C ASN A 55 -7.26 -9.62 -16.60
N LEU A 56 -7.29 -9.08 -15.37
CA LEU A 56 -8.50 -9.05 -14.55
C LEU A 56 -9.56 -8.20 -15.24
N SER A 57 -10.82 -8.63 -15.16
CA SER A 57 -11.97 -7.82 -15.51
C SER A 57 -12.21 -6.73 -14.47
N ASP A 58 -13.01 -5.72 -14.81
CA ASP A 58 -13.39 -4.65 -13.86
C ASP A 58 -14.07 -5.24 -12.61
N GLU A 59 -14.92 -6.25 -12.78
CA GLU A 59 -15.59 -6.96 -11.68
C GLU A 59 -14.58 -7.70 -10.77
N GLU A 60 -13.58 -8.36 -11.35
CA GLU A 60 -12.52 -9.02 -10.57
C GLU A 60 -11.62 -8.02 -9.82
N ILE A 61 -11.42 -6.82 -10.38
CA ILE A 61 -10.68 -5.74 -9.71
C ILE A 61 -11.50 -5.24 -8.52
N GLU A 62 -12.79 -4.95 -8.70
CA GLU A 62 -13.68 -4.51 -7.63
C GLU A 62 -13.75 -5.54 -6.50
N ASP A 63 -13.91 -6.82 -6.83
CA ASP A 63 -13.93 -7.92 -5.86
C ASP A 63 -12.60 -8.03 -5.08
N LEU A 64 -11.47 -7.86 -5.77
CA LEU A 64 -10.15 -7.90 -5.13
C LEU A 64 -9.94 -6.70 -4.20
N VAL A 65 -10.35 -5.50 -4.61
CA VAL A 65 -10.30 -4.30 -3.76
C VAL A 65 -11.17 -4.54 -2.52
N ALA A 66 -12.41 -4.98 -2.69
CA ALA A 66 -13.32 -5.28 -1.58
C ALA A 66 -12.74 -6.32 -0.61
N PHE A 67 -12.10 -7.37 -1.14
CA PHE A 67 -11.40 -8.36 -0.32
C PHE A 67 -10.24 -7.73 0.48
N ILE A 68 -9.41 -6.91 -0.15
CA ILE A 68 -8.28 -6.24 0.53
C ILE A 68 -8.79 -5.27 1.61
N GLU A 69 -9.84 -4.50 1.35
CA GLU A 69 -10.45 -3.60 2.33
C GLU A 69 -10.97 -4.37 3.55
N SER A 70 -11.52 -5.57 3.35
CA SER A 70 -12.00 -6.44 4.43
C SER A 70 -10.91 -6.88 5.40
N LEU A 71 -9.62 -6.73 5.04
CA LEU A 71 -8.48 -7.00 5.93
C LEU A 71 -8.25 -5.90 6.98
N SER A 72 -9.08 -4.87 6.96
CA SER A 72 -9.04 -3.74 7.89
C SER A 72 -10.22 -3.76 8.86
N GLY A 73 -9.92 -3.65 10.14
CA GLY A 73 -10.93 -3.49 11.19
C GLY A 73 -11.23 -2.01 11.47
N PRO A 74 -11.98 -1.74 12.56
CA PRO A 74 -12.16 -0.39 13.07
C PRO A 74 -10.82 0.32 13.36
N GLU A 75 -10.73 1.60 13.05
CA GLU A 75 -9.52 2.41 13.24
C GLU A 75 -8.99 2.31 14.68
N ILE A 76 -7.70 2.02 14.81
CA ILE A 76 -7.03 1.96 16.12
C ILE A 76 -6.76 3.39 16.59
N LYS A 77 -7.59 3.89 17.50
CA LYS A 77 -7.41 5.21 18.12
C LYS A 77 -6.72 5.08 19.47
N MET A 78 -5.55 5.71 19.60
CA MET A 78 -4.85 5.80 20.89
C MET A 78 -5.15 7.14 21.56
N GLN A 79 -5.38 7.10 22.88
CA GLN A 79 -5.51 8.33 23.66
C GLN A 79 -4.13 8.98 23.81
N THR A 80 -4.08 10.31 23.65
CA THR A 80 -2.83 11.07 23.80
C THR A 80 -2.36 11.02 25.26
N PRO A 81 -1.11 10.60 25.53
CA PRO A 81 -0.59 10.58 26.88
C PRO A 81 -0.33 12.01 27.40
N LYS A 82 -0.50 12.22 28.71
CA LYS A 82 -0.06 13.45 29.37
C LYS A 82 1.46 13.41 29.49
N LEU A 83 2.15 14.30 28.76
CA LEU A 83 3.60 14.42 28.84
C LEU A 83 4.03 15.09 30.15
N PRO A 84 5.16 14.69 30.76
CA PRO A 84 5.72 15.44 31.88
C PRO A 84 6.22 16.82 31.42
N PRO A 85 6.26 17.82 32.32
CA PRO A 85 6.87 19.11 32.01
C PRO A 85 8.36 18.93 31.71
N THR A 86 8.86 19.55 30.65
CA THR A 86 10.29 19.57 30.31
C THR A 86 11.05 20.49 31.27
N ALA A 87 12.10 19.97 31.93
CA ALA A 87 13.09 20.77 32.65
C ALA A 87 14.26 21.13 31.72
N PRO A 88 14.85 22.33 31.83
CA PRO A 88 16.07 22.66 31.09
C PRO A 88 17.23 21.74 31.54
N LEU A 89 18.06 21.33 30.58
CA LEU A 89 19.33 20.65 30.88
C LEU A 89 20.22 21.64 31.66
N GLN A 90 20.71 21.21 32.82
CA GLN A 90 21.68 21.97 33.63
C GLN A 90 23.08 21.93 33.02
#